data_AF-A0A835S7L9-F1
#
_entry.id   AF-A0A835S7L9-F1
#
_cell.length_a   1.000
_cell.length_b   1.000
_cell.length_c   1.000
_cell.angle_alpha   90.00
_cell.angle_beta   90.00
_cell.angle_gamma   90.00
#
_symmetry.space_group_name_H-M   'P 1'
#
loop_
_entity.id
_entity.type
_entity.pdbx_description
1 polymer ?
#
loop_
_entity_poly.entity_id
_entity_poly.type
_entity_poly.pdbx_seq_one_letter_code
_entity_poly.pdbx_strand_id
1 'polypeptide(L)'
;MEHTIFFDGNQKRISWLIKSNDSTEEQERDHVDKYLDKVTNEQSKYIALHVGIFWSIGRFIIKNEDTVNVMLDSKSMYKHLTEDIE
;
A
#
# COMPACT_ATOMS: atom_id res chain seq x y z
N MET A 1 -9.56 9.38 12.71
CA MET A 1 -8.37 8.74 13.32
C MET A 1 -7.20 8.93 12.38
N GLU A 2 -5.96 8.93 12.89
CA GLU A 2 -4.78 8.93 12.04
C GLU A 2 -4.22 7.51 11.91
N HIS A 3 -3.92 7.13 10.68
CA HIS A 3 -3.25 5.88 10.34
C HIS A 3 -1.96 6.18 9.58
N THR A 4 -0.99 5.28 9.68
CA THR A 4 0.20 5.26 8.84
C THR A 4 0.26 3.92 8.11
N ILE A 5 0.32 3.95 6.78
CA ILE A 5 0.47 2.75 5.96
C ILE A 5 1.90 2.65 5.45
N PHE A 6 2.48 1.48 5.66
CA PHE A 6 3.75 1.02 5.09
C PHE A 6 3.43 -0.11 4.11
N PHE A 7 4.15 -0.19 3.00
CA PHE A 7 3.94 -1.21 2.01
C PHE A 7 5.23 -1.48 1.24
N ASP A 8 5.35 -2.70 0.74
CA ASP A 8 6.44 -3.10 -0.14
C ASP A 8 5.97 -4.18 -1.12
N GLY A 9 6.74 -4.37 -2.19
CA GLY A 9 6.42 -5.34 -3.21
C GLY A 9 7.63 -5.71 -4.06
N ASN A 10 7.67 -6.97 -4.45
CA ASN A 10 8.62 -7.49 -5.44
C ASN A 10 7.88 -8.31 -6.50
N GLN A 11 8.63 -8.93 -7.42
CA GLN A 11 8.06 -9.73 -8.51
C GLN A 11 7.18 -10.91 -8.04
N LYS A 12 7.34 -11.36 -6.79
CA LYS A 12 6.68 -12.54 -6.25
C LYS A 12 5.52 -12.23 -5.32
N ARG A 13 5.62 -11.15 -4.55
CA ARG A 13 4.68 -10.85 -3.47
C ARG A 13 4.55 -9.36 -3.18
N ILE A 14 3.50 -9.06 -2.43
CA ILE A 14 3.20 -7.75 -1.85
C ILE A 14 2.99 -7.89 -0.36
N SER A 15 3.29 -6.83 0.38
CA SER A 15 3.00 -6.73 1.81
C SER A 15 2.58 -5.31 2.17
N TRP A 16 1.80 -5.18 3.23
CA TRP A 16 1.46 -3.91 3.83
C TRP A 16 1.25 -4.05 5.33
N LEU A 17 1.51 -2.95 6.02
CA LEU A 17 1.28 -2.77 7.44
C LEU A 17 0.54 -1.45 7.63
N ILE A 18 -0.58 -1.49 8.35
CA ILE A 18 -1.30 -0.29 8.77
C ILE A 18 -1.20 -0.15 10.28
N LYS A 19 -0.70 1.00 10.71
CA LYS A 19 -0.52 1.33 12.11
C LYS A 19 -1.44 2.49 12.49
N SER A 20 -2.12 2.32 13.61
CA SER A 20 -2.86 3.36 14.29
C SER A 20 -2.28 3.55 15.70
N ASN A 21 -2.84 4.45 16.51
CA ASN A 21 -2.43 4.60 17.90
C ASN A 21 -2.71 3.34 18.74
N ASP A 22 -3.74 2.57 18.37
CA ASP A 22 -4.26 1.47 19.17
C ASP A 22 -3.91 0.09 18.61
N SER A 23 -3.54 0.01 17.32
CA SER A 23 -3.36 -1.27 16.64
C SER A 23 -2.30 -1.22 15.54
N THR A 24 -1.81 -2.40 15.19
CA THR A 24 -0.96 -2.62 14.02
C THR A 24 -1.45 -3.89 13.35
N GLU A 25 -1.85 -3.76 12.08
CA GLU A 25 -2.35 -4.88 11.28
C GLU A 25 -1.43 -5.05 10.07
N GLU A 26 -0.96 -6.28 9.85
CA GLU A 26 0.00 -6.62 8.79
C GLU A 26 -0.56 -7.73 7.91
N GLN A 27 -0.21 -7.69 6.63
CA GLN A 27 -0.53 -8.72 5.65
C GLN A 27 0.60 -8.87 4.64
N GLU A 28 0.77 -10.11 4.18
CA GLU A 28 1.66 -10.49 3.08
C GLU A 28 0.88 -11.43 2.16
N ARG A 29 1.03 -11.25 0.84
CA ARG A 29 0.37 -12.07 -0.17
C ARG A 29 1.27 -12.30 -1.36
N ASP A 30 1.29 -13.53 -1.86
CA ASP A 30 1.89 -13.82 -3.15
C ASP A 30 1.06 -13.18 -4.27
N HIS A 31 1.74 -12.78 -5.35
CA HIS A 31 1.09 -12.32 -6.56
C HIS A 31 0.29 -13.46 -7.18
N VAL A 32 -0.89 -13.12 -7.70
CA VAL A 32 -1.63 -14.04 -8.58
C VAL A 32 -0.84 -14.27 -9.87
N ASP A 33 -1.08 -15.39 -10.56
CA ASP A 33 -0.38 -15.80 -11.80
C ASP A 33 -0.31 -14.72 -12.89
N LYS A 34 -1.28 -13.79 -12.89
CA LYS A 34 -1.30 -12.66 -13.81
C LYS A 34 -0.13 -11.69 -13.59
N TYR A 35 0.31 -11.51 -12.34
CA TYR A 35 1.35 -10.56 -11.93
C TYR A 35 2.65 -11.24 -11.47
N LEU A 36 2.60 -12.51 -11.07
CA LEU A 36 3.74 -13.29 -10.62
C LEU A 36 4.86 -13.29 -11.68
N ASP A 37 6.05 -12.83 -11.28
CA ASP A 37 7.25 -12.69 -12.12
C ASP A 37 7.05 -11.85 -13.40
N LYS A 38 5.98 -11.03 -13.46
CA LYS A 38 5.59 -10.23 -14.63
C LYS A 38 5.61 -8.73 -14.39
N VAL A 39 5.58 -8.28 -13.14
CA VAL A 39 5.64 -6.86 -12.76
C VAL A 39 7.03 -6.50 -12.25
N THR A 40 7.44 -5.24 -12.43
CA THR A 40 8.66 -4.73 -11.79
C THR A 40 8.44 -4.55 -10.29
N ASN A 41 9.53 -4.43 -9.50
CA ASN A 41 9.40 -4.15 -8.07
C ASN A 41 8.65 -2.85 -7.80
N GLU A 42 8.89 -1.80 -8.60
CA GLU A 42 8.16 -0.53 -8.46
C GLU A 42 6.67 -0.67 -8.79
N GLN A 43 6.31 -1.39 -9.86
CA GLN A 43 4.91 -1.71 -10.15
C GLN A 43 4.27 -2.53 -9.03
N SER A 44 5.02 -3.48 -8.46
CA SER A 44 4.58 -4.29 -7.32
C SER A 44 4.28 -3.43 -6.09
N LYS A 45 5.10 -2.41 -5.81
CA LYS A 45 4.85 -1.43 -4.75
C LYS A 45 3.56 -0.65 -4.96
N TYR A 46 3.24 -0.21 -6.19
CA TYR A 46 1.93 0.39 -6.48
C TYR A 46 0.77 -0.57 -6.24
N ILE A 47 0.93 -1.84 -6.59
CA ILE A 47 -0.07 -2.88 -6.30
C ILE A 47 -0.25 -3.05 -4.79
N ALA A 48 0.85 -3.12 -4.03
CA ALA A 48 0.82 -3.23 -2.57
C ALA A 48 0.09 -2.04 -1.92
N LEU A 49 0.36 -0.81 -2.36
CA LEU A 49 -0.35 0.39 -1.91
C LEU A 49 -1.86 0.29 -2.17
N HIS A 50 -2.24 -0.03 -3.41
CA HIS A 50 -3.65 -0.17 -3.79
C HIS A 50 -4.34 -1.25 -2.94
N VAL A 51 -3.78 -2.45 -2.91
CA VAL A 51 -4.38 -3.58 -2.18
C VAL A 51 -4.44 -3.29 -0.68
N GLY A 52 -3.41 -2.69 -0.10
CA GLY A 52 -3.35 -2.35 1.33
C GLY A 52 -4.43 -1.37 1.75
N ILE A 53 -4.69 -0.32 0.97
CA ILE A 53 -5.78 0.64 1.23
C ILE A 53 -7.13 -0.06 1.14
N PHE A 54 -7.43 -0.74 0.03
CA PHE A 54 -8.73 -1.36 -0.19
C PHE A 54 -9.04 -2.48 0.82
N TRP A 55 -8.03 -3.27 1.19
CA TRP A 55 -8.19 -4.28 2.24
C TRP A 55 -8.48 -3.65 3.59
N SER A 56 -7.79 -2.57 3.95
CA SER A 56 -7.98 -1.88 5.23
C SER A 56 -9.37 -1.23 5.34
N ILE A 57 -9.89 -0.69 4.24
CA ILE A 57 -11.29 -0.22 4.15
C ILE A 57 -12.26 -1.40 4.31
N GLY A 58 -12.05 -2.49 3.57
CA GLY A 58 -12.92 -3.67 3.61
C GLY A 58 -12.95 -4.38 4.98
N ARG A 59 -11.90 -4.19 5.79
CA ARG A 59 -11.80 -4.68 7.17
C ARG A 59 -12.29 -3.69 8.22
N PHE A 60 -12.81 -2.53 7.81
CA PHE A 60 -13.24 -1.44 8.69
C PHE A 60 -12.11 -0.90 9.60
N ILE A 61 -10.84 -1.02 9.18
CA ILE A 61 -9.69 -0.45 9.87
C ILE A 61 -9.62 1.05 9.55
N ILE A 62 -9.70 1.40 8.26
CA ILE A 62 -9.88 2.78 7.78
C ILE A 62 -11.37 3.04 7.62
N LYS A 63 -11.86 4.14 8.19
CA LYS A 63 -13.27 4.57 8.10
C LYS A 63 -13.38 5.93 7.44
N ASN A 64 -14.62 6.35 7.16
CA ASN A 64 -14.89 7.69 6.67
C ASN A 64 -14.29 8.74 7.62
N GLU A 65 -13.74 9.83 7.06
CA GLU A 65 -13.07 10.91 7.81
C GLU A 65 -11.75 10.53 8.52
N ASP A 66 -11.25 9.30 8.36
CA ASP A 66 -9.90 8.97 8.79
C ASP A 66 -8.84 9.57 7.85
N THR A 67 -7.71 9.96 8.43
CA THR A 67 -6.53 10.42 7.71
C THR A 67 -5.54 9.27 7.58
N VAL A 68 -5.02 9.05 6.37
CA VAL A 68 -4.03 8.00 6.09
C VAL A 68 -2.74 8.64 5.60
N ASN A 69 -1.69 8.51 6.40
CA ASN A 69 -0.33 8.91 6.03
C ASN A 69 0.34 7.76 5.26
N VAL A 70 0.72 8.00 4.00
CA VAL A 70 1.32 7.00 3.12
C VAL A 70 2.85 7.13 3.17
N MET A 71 3.53 6.09 3.66
CA MET A 71 4.99 6.06 3.74
C MET A 71 5.59 5.53 2.45
N LEU A 72 6.42 6.33 1.79
CA LEU A 72 7.07 6.02 0.53
C LEU A 72 8.58 5.93 0.72
N ASP A 73 9.19 4.86 0.20
CA ASP A 73 10.65 4.68 0.14
C ASP A 73 11.22 4.93 -1.27
N SER A 74 10.36 5.23 -2.25
CA SER A 74 10.72 5.50 -3.63
C SER A 74 10.48 6.96 -4.00
N LYS A 75 11.56 7.64 -4.43
CA LYS A 75 11.50 9.03 -4.89
C LYS A 75 10.66 9.19 -6.17
N SER A 76 10.71 8.22 -7.08
CA SER A 76 9.90 8.25 -8.31
C SER A 76 8.41 8.12 -7.99
N MET A 77 8.05 7.25 -7.04
CA MET A 77 6.66 7.10 -6.60
C MET A 77 6.15 8.35 -5.90
N TYR A 78 6.96 8.95 -5.00
CA TYR A 78 6.60 10.20 -4.35
C TYR A 78 6.28 11.27 -5.39
N LYS A 79 7.21 11.48 -6.33
CA LYS A 79 7.04 12.46 -7.40
C LYS A 79 5.75 12.21 -8.18
N HIS A 80 5.52 10.98 -8.64
CA HIS A 80 4.34 10.64 -9.43
C HIS A 80 3.02 10.80 -8.66
N LEU A 81 2.98 10.52 -7.36
CA LEU A 81 1.77 10.64 -6.53
C LEU A 81 1.48 12.07 -6.07
N THR A 82 2.49 12.94 -6.04
CA THR A 82 2.36 14.34 -5.61
C THR A 82 2.37 15.33 -6.77
N GLU A 83 2.64 14.87 -7.99
CA GLU A 83 2.51 15.71 -9.18
C GLU A 83 1.03 16.01 -9.40
N ASP A 84 0.69 17.30 -9.42
CA ASP A 84 -0.64 17.74 -9.84
C ASP A 84 -0.87 17.22 -11.26
N ILE A 85 -1.91 16.40 -11.42
CA ILE A 85 -2.43 16.07 -12.75
C ILE A 85 -3.06 17.37 -13.28
N GLU A 86 -2.32 18.10 -14.13
CA GLU A 86 -2.86 19.21 -14.92
C GLU A 86 -4.08 18.79 -15.75
#